data_AF-A0A2G4F0M8-F1
#
_entry.id   AF-A0A2G4F0M8-F1
#
_cell.length_a   1.000
_cell.length_b   1.000
_cell.length_c   1.000
_cell.angle_alpha   90.00
_cell.angle_beta   90.00
_cell.angle_gamma   90.00
#
_symmetry.space_group_name_H-M   'P 1'
#
loop_
_entity.id
_entity.type
_entity.pdbx_description
1 polymer ?
#
loop_
_entity_poly.entity_id
_entity_poly.type
_entity_poly.pdbx_seq_one_letter_code
_entity_poly.pdbx_strand_id
1 'polypeptide(L)'
;MQPRVFFASVLSILGKRYFWISLVFSLAMVAPAQAALILRVAVQEGASQLRVGSSTKAAIRDGSGRNLGELTGNSAQSAQLRSGKVAIGSWAANQIWIEPVGNGYVWIGDRWYRGRTLLIPQKSGLTAVNYVDIEQYLYSVLGAEMSGNWPQEALKAQAVAARSYAIHQRLKSETDIYDVDNTQSSQVYKGLQTESSGTYAAVDATAGQVLTYNSQIILAVFHSASGGHTENVEDVWTEPLPYLRAVPDFDQGAPVYQWKESFTRTQISNKISGVGNVISMKPERTTRHGSVLTMKVVGDGGSRVMSGADLRRVLNLRSTRFTVIPQYGIFSGRNGDKPPTGFEVAGKGFGHAVGMSQWGAYNLARQGYGYQQILLHYYRGTSLARIAVQ
;
A
#
# COMPACT_ATOMS: atom_id res chain seq x y z
N MET A 1 5.38 -81.77 1.32
CA MET A 1 5.13 -80.33 1.12
C MET A 1 3.66 -80.09 1.39
N GLN A 2 3.38 -79.26 2.38
CA GLN A 2 2.15 -79.24 3.16
C GLN A 2 0.92 -78.68 2.41
N PRO A 3 -0.31 -79.07 2.83
CA PRO A 3 -1.43 -79.32 1.94
C PRO A 3 -2.73 -78.59 2.35
N ARG A 4 -3.83 -78.97 1.66
CA ARG A 4 -5.27 -78.96 2.10
C ARG A 4 -6.10 -77.71 1.77
N VAL A 5 -7.42 -77.77 1.52
CA VAL A 5 -8.41 -78.74 0.97
C VAL A 5 -9.79 -78.10 1.27
N PHE A 6 -10.68 -78.08 0.27
CA PHE A 6 -12.16 -78.12 0.29
C PHE A 6 -13.05 -76.95 0.82
N PHE A 7 -13.83 -76.41 -0.13
CA PHE A 7 -15.31 -76.43 -0.30
C PHE A 7 -16.32 -75.97 0.78
N ALA A 8 -17.41 -75.40 0.20
CA ALA A 8 -18.81 -75.22 0.66
C ALA A 8 -19.11 -73.95 1.52
N SER A 9 -19.79 -72.92 0.99
CA SER A 9 -21.26 -72.78 0.75
C SER A 9 -22.07 -73.02 2.02
N VAL A 10 -22.92 -72.08 2.49
CA VAL A 10 -24.39 -72.15 2.25
C VAL A 10 -25.18 -71.00 2.95
N LEU A 11 -26.24 -70.54 2.26
CA LEU A 11 -27.50 -69.84 2.67
C LEU A 11 -27.42 -68.45 3.35
N SER A 12 -27.89 -67.34 2.73
CA SER A 12 -29.29 -66.90 2.46
C SER A 12 -30.07 -66.48 3.72
N ILE A 13 -30.61 -65.26 3.86
CA ILE A 13 -31.94 -64.85 3.35
C ILE A 13 -32.18 -63.35 3.64
N LEU A 14 -32.69 -62.64 2.62
CA LEU A 14 -33.58 -61.47 2.58
C LEU A 14 -33.53 -60.36 3.67
N GLY A 15 -33.11 -59.17 3.23
CA GLY A 15 -33.98 -57.98 3.15
C GLY A 15 -34.27 -57.16 4.42
N LYS A 16 -33.65 -55.97 4.52
CA LYS A 16 -34.29 -54.64 4.70
C LYS A 16 -33.25 -53.57 5.10
N ARG A 17 -33.30 -52.45 4.37
CA ARG A 17 -33.11 -51.05 4.78
C ARG A 17 -32.37 -50.76 6.12
N TYR A 18 -31.40 -49.84 6.02
CA TYR A 18 -30.64 -49.14 7.07
C TYR A 18 -29.46 -49.90 7.67
N PHE A 19 -28.28 -49.69 7.09
CA PHE A 19 -27.00 -49.82 7.77
C PHE A 19 -26.13 -48.63 7.34
N TRP A 20 -25.21 -48.20 8.20
CA TRP A 20 -24.39 -46.98 8.14
C TRP A 20 -24.98 -45.74 8.84
N ILE A 21 -25.26 -45.89 10.13
CA ILE A 21 -24.83 -44.88 11.10
C ILE A 21 -23.65 -45.49 11.88
N SER A 22 -22.66 -44.64 12.14
CA SER A 22 -21.55 -44.75 13.10
C SER A 22 -20.15 -44.99 12.54
N LEU A 23 -19.56 -43.90 12.00
CA LEU A 23 -18.19 -43.52 12.37
C LEU A 23 -18.04 -42.00 12.22
N VAL A 24 -18.42 -41.27 13.25
CA VAL A 24 -18.06 -39.86 13.42
C VAL A 24 -16.57 -39.85 13.76
N PHE A 25 -15.72 -39.68 12.75
CA PHE A 25 -14.34 -39.24 12.99
C PHE A 25 -14.39 -37.74 13.28
N SER A 26 -14.34 -37.40 14.55
CA SER A 26 -13.97 -36.08 15.04
C SER A 26 -12.50 -35.83 14.67
N LEU A 27 -12.24 -35.47 13.41
CA LEU A 27 -10.95 -34.91 13.04
C LEU A 27 -10.98 -33.45 13.52
N ALA A 28 -10.53 -33.23 14.75
CA ALA A 28 -10.12 -31.90 15.17
C ALA A 28 -8.95 -31.50 14.25
N MET A 29 -9.26 -30.75 13.19
CA MET A 29 -8.24 -29.99 12.46
C MET A 29 -7.69 -28.96 13.44
N VAL A 30 -6.63 -29.33 14.15
CA VAL A 30 -5.72 -28.34 14.72
C VAL A 30 -5.04 -27.71 13.51
N ALA A 31 -5.59 -26.59 13.05
CA ALA A 31 -4.87 -25.72 12.13
C ALA A 31 -3.51 -25.43 12.80
N PRO A 32 -2.37 -25.68 12.13
CA PRO A 32 -1.10 -25.24 12.69
C PRO A 32 -1.23 -23.74 12.92
N ALA A 33 -0.91 -23.28 14.13
CA ALA A 33 -0.87 -21.87 14.43
C ALA A 33 0.17 -21.26 13.48
N GLN A 34 -0.31 -20.62 12.41
CA GLN A 34 0.55 -19.93 11.47
C GLN A 34 1.30 -18.89 12.30
N ALA A 35 2.63 -18.98 12.36
CA ALA A 35 3.41 -17.95 13.04
C ALA A 35 3.05 -16.58 12.42
N ALA A 36 2.84 -15.57 13.26
CA ALA A 36 2.47 -14.24 12.78
C ALA A 36 3.69 -13.59 12.09
N LEU A 37 3.52 -13.16 10.84
CA LEU A 37 4.57 -12.38 10.18
C LEU A 37 4.46 -10.92 10.63
N ILE A 38 5.30 -10.53 11.59
CA ILE A 38 5.27 -9.19 12.15
C ILE A 38 5.94 -8.18 11.20
N LEU A 39 5.23 -7.10 10.91
CA LEU A 39 5.70 -5.92 10.21
C LEU A 39 5.97 -4.79 11.22
N ARG A 40 7.10 -4.10 11.06
CA ARG A 40 7.50 -2.94 11.86
C ARG A 40 7.24 -1.66 11.06
N VAL A 41 6.30 -0.83 11.50
CA VAL A 41 5.88 0.37 10.78
C VAL A 41 6.17 1.61 11.60
N ALA A 42 6.96 2.55 11.07
CA ALA A 42 7.09 3.86 11.70
C ALA A 42 5.77 4.64 11.54
N VAL A 43 5.05 4.85 12.64
CA VAL A 43 3.74 5.53 12.64
C VAL A 43 3.80 6.97 13.09
N GLN A 44 4.90 7.36 13.76
CA GLN A 44 5.22 8.73 14.12
C GLN A 44 6.74 8.86 14.23
N GLU A 45 7.32 9.89 13.62
CA GLU A 45 8.75 10.21 13.73
C GLU A 45 8.93 11.64 14.28
N GLY A 46 10.06 11.88 14.96
CA GLY A 46 10.48 13.21 15.41
C GLY A 46 9.53 13.95 16.35
N ALA A 47 8.69 13.25 17.11
CA ALA A 47 7.75 13.89 18.02
C ALA A 47 8.46 14.42 19.27
N SER A 48 8.22 15.68 19.64
CA SER A 48 8.69 16.22 20.94
C SER A 48 7.94 15.58 22.11
N GLN A 49 6.65 15.35 21.91
CA GLN A 49 5.72 14.73 22.85
C GLN A 49 4.66 13.96 22.06
N LEU A 50 4.21 12.83 22.59
CA LEU A 50 3.26 11.95 21.92
C LEU A 50 2.21 11.44 22.92
N ARG A 51 0.93 11.63 22.60
CA ARG A 51 -0.15 11.04 23.40
C ARG A 51 -0.23 9.55 23.11
N VAL A 52 -0.09 8.72 24.13
CA VAL A 52 -0.14 7.27 24.00
C VAL A 52 -1.19 6.67 24.94
N GLY A 53 -1.81 5.56 24.57
CA GLY A 53 -2.83 4.92 25.38
C GLY A 53 -3.10 3.50 24.92
N SER A 54 -4.02 2.83 25.60
CA SER A 54 -4.44 1.46 25.24
C SER A 54 -5.93 1.29 25.44
N SER A 55 -6.60 0.53 24.57
CA SER A 55 -8.04 0.26 24.70
C SER A 55 -8.33 -0.79 25.79
N THR A 56 -7.37 -1.68 26.05
CA THR A 56 -7.36 -2.61 27.18
C THR A 56 -6.21 -2.24 28.13
N LYS A 57 -6.06 -2.97 29.24
CA LYS A 57 -4.83 -2.87 30.03
C LYS A 57 -3.62 -3.15 29.15
N ALA A 58 -2.53 -2.42 29.34
CA ALA A 58 -1.30 -2.66 28.58
C ALA A 58 -0.07 -2.72 29.49
N ALA A 59 0.75 -3.75 29.30
CA ALA A 59 2.04 -3.83 29.96
C ALA A 59 2.99 -2.78 29.36
N ILE A 60 3.70 -2.07 30.23
CA ILE A 60 4.77 -1.15 29.88
C ILE A 60 6.09 -1.83 30.18
N ARG A 61 6.84 -2.19 29.14
CA ARG A 61 8.13 -2.89 29.29
C ARG A 61 9.28 -2.07 28.75
N ASP A 62 10.48 -2.24 29.30
CA ASP A 62 11.68 -1.69 28.69
C ASP A 62 12.16 -2.56 27.51
N GLY A 63 13.24 -2.11 26.85
CA GLY A 63 13.83 -2.79 25.71
C GLY A 63 14.34 -4.21 25.94
N SER A 64 14.57 -4.61 27.19
CA SER A 64 14.97 -5.97 27.56
C SER A 64 13.77 -6.88 27.84
N GLY A 65 12.55 -6.34 27.77
CA GLY A 65 11.30 -7.04 28.10
C GLY A 65 10.94 -7.01 29.59
N ARG A 66 11.72 -6.31 30.44
CA ARG A 66 11.42 -6.15 31.86
C ARG A 66 10.19 -5.26 32.03
N ASN A 67 9.24 -5.72 32.84
CA ASN A 67 8.03 -4.97 33.15
C ASN A 67 8.34 -3.76 34.03
N LEU A 68 7.91 -2.58 33.60
CA LEU A 68 8.02 -1.31 34.32
C LEU A 68 6.70 -0.93 35.00
N GLY A 69 5.56 -1.39 34.45
CA GLY A 69 4.23 -1.10 34.98
C GLY A 69 3.11 -1.44 33.99
N GLU A 70 1.92 -0.87 34.24
CA GLU A 70 0.73 -1.13 33.43
C GLU A 70 -0.03 0.18 33.16
N LEU A 71 -0.41 0.41 31.91
CA LEU A 71 -1.44 1.39 31.55
C LEU A 71 -2.83 0.80 31.77
N THR A 72 -3.71 1.58 32.38
CA THR A 72 -5.13 1.22 32.47
C THR A 72 -5.80 1.36 31.11
N GLY A 73 -6.75 0.47 30.81
CA GLY A 73 -7.51 0.55 29.56
C GLY A 73 -8.33 1.82 29.44
N ASN A 74 -8.44 2.34 28.22
CA ASN A 74 -9.06 3.61 27.86
C ASN A 74 -8.48 4.83 28.58
N SER A 75 -7.24 4.72 29.08
CA SER A 75 -6.47 5.86 29.57
C SER A 75 -5.42 6.28 28.55
N ALA A 76 -5.07 7.57 28.59
CA ALA A 76 -3.99 8.12 27.79
C ALA A 76 -2.98 8.81 28.70
N GLN A 77 -1.71 8.65 28.36
CA GLN A 77 -0.59 9.33 28.99
C GLN A 77 0.27 10.03 27.94
N SER A 78 1.11 10.94 28.41
CA SER A 78 2.08 11.61 27.55
C SER A 78 3.40 10.85 27.56
N ALA A 79 3.86 10.47 26.37
CA ALA A 79 5.21 9.99 26.14
C ALA A 79 6.10 11.14 25.65
N GLN A 80 7.32 11.24 26.17
CA GLN A 80 8.29 12.26 25.75
C GLN A 80 9.72 11.79 26.03
N LEU A 81 10.69 12.52 25.51
CA LEU A 81 12.09 12.31 25.90
C LEU A 81 12.40 13.04 27.21
N ARG A 82 13.00 12.33 28.16
CA ARG A 82 13.53 12.89 29.42
C ARG A 82 14.95 12.36 29.62
N SER A 83 15.93 13.27 29.56
CA SER A 83 17.36 12.94 29.69
C SER A 83 17.80 11.83 28.72
N GLY A 84 17.38 11.91 27.46
CA GLY A 84 17.71 10.94 26.41
C GLY A 84 16.95 9.61 26.47
N LYS A 85 16.08 9.40 27.47
CA LYS A 85 15.25 8.20 27.61
C LYS A 85 13.81 8.49 27.21
N VAL A 86 13.08 7.47 26.78
CA VAL A 86 11.62 7.53 26.66
C VAL A 86 11.03 7.52 28.06
N ALA A 87 10.13 8.46 28.34
CA ALA A 87 9.38 8.52 29.58
C ALA A 87 7.87 8.54 29.30
N ILE A 88 7.13 7.71 30.03
CA ILE A 88 5.66 7.70 30.07
C ILE A 88 5.27 7.77 31.56
N GLY A 89 4.74 8.91 32.01
CA GLY A 89 4.46 9.12 33.44
C GLY A 89 5.71 8.98 34.31
N SER A 90 5.70 8.00 35.23
CA SER A 90 6.84 7.68 36.11
C SER A 90 7.81 6.65 35.51
N TRP A 91 7.45 5.98 34.41
CA TRP A 91 8.29 4.98 33.78
C TRP A 91 9.27 5.66 32.82
N ALA A 92 10.55 5.27 32.89
CA ALA A 92 11.57 5.77 31.98
C ALA A 92 12.59 4.68 31.60
N ALA A 93 12.85 4.52 30.31
CA ALA A 93 13.80 3.55 29.77
C ALA A 93 14.38 4.00 28.42
N ASN A 94 15.45 3.34 27.95
CA ASN A 94 16.06 3.66 26.65
C ASN A 94 15.09 3.43 25.49
N GLN A 95 14.19 2.45 25.62
CA GLN A 95 13.05 2.24 24.75
C GLN A 95 11.92 1.63 25.58
N ILE A 96 10.67 1.92 25.21
CA ILE A 96 9.49 1.45 25.93
C ILE A 96 8.53 0.76 24.98
N TRP A 97 8.13 -0.46 25.35
CA TRP A 97 7.01 -1.18 24.75
C TRP A 97 5.69 -0.82 25.42
N ILE A 98 4.66 -0.65 24.60
CA ILE A 98 3.25 -0.62 25.01
C ILE A 98 2.58 -1.87 24.43
N GLU A 99 2.25 -2.82 25.30
CA GLU A 99 1.72 -4.13 24.92
C GLU A 99 0.31 -4.32 25.46
N PRO A 100 -0.73 -4.11 24.63
CA PRO A 100 -2.11 -4.30 25.07
C PRO A 100 -2.38 -5.78 25.38
N VAL A 101 -3.20 -6.04 26.40
CA VAL A 101 -3.65 -7.38 26.78
C VAL A 101 -4.77 -7.83 25.83
N GLY A 102 -4.69 -9.08 25.37
CA GLY A 102 -5.66 -9.68 24.46
C GLY A 102 -5.67 -8.98 23.10
N ASN A 103 -6.86 -8.78 22.54
CA ASN A 103 -7.04 -8.10 21.25
C ASN A 103 -7.16 -6.57 21.40
N GLY A 104 -6.43 -5.99 22.36
CA GLY A 104 -6.42 -4.55 22.58
C GLY A 104 -5.65 -3.79 21.50
N TYR A 105 -5.82 -2.47 21.51
CA TYR A 105 -5.26 -1.54 20.54
C TYR A 105 -4.43 -0.49 21.25
N VAL A 106 -3.42 0.03 20.59
CA VAL A 106 -2.57 1.11 21.12
C VAL A 106 -2.97 2.43 20.46
N TRP A 107 -3.29 3.44 21.26
CA TRP A 107 -3.48 4.81 20.79
C TRP A 107 -2.12 5.48 20.64
N ILE A 108 -1.84 6.07 19.47
CA ILE A 108 -0.62 6.82 19.21
C ILE A 108 -0.98 8.12 18.51
N GLY A 109 -0.75 9.25 19.19
CA GLY A 109 -1.07 10.59 18.72
C GLY A 109 -2.58 10.81 18.62
N ASP A 110 -3.15 10.45 17.47
CA ASP A 110 -4.50 10.78 17.01
C ASP A 110 -5.32 9.56 16.59
N ARG A 111 -4.77 8.33 16.65
CA ARG A 111 -5.47 7.13 16.18
C ARG A 111 -5.05 5.83 16.86
N TRP A 112 -5.90 4.81 16.72
CA TRP A 112 -5.71 3.47 17.24
C TRP A 112 -4.96 2.58 16.24
N TYR A 113 -4.06 1.75 16.76
CA TYR A 113 -3.30 0.75 16.00
C TYR A 113 -3.45 -0.64 16.63
N ARG A 114 -3.43 -1.67 15.78
CA ARG A 114 -3.37 -3.08 16.21
C ARG A 114 -1.96 -3.44 16.66
N GLY A 115 -1.84 -4.59 17.32
CA GLY A 115 -0.55 -5.10 17.81
C GLY A 115 0.00 -4.29 18.98
N ARG A 116 1.32 -4.18 19.05
CA ARG A 116 2.04 -3.46 20.12
C ARG A 116 2.88 -2.33 19.54
N THR A 117 3.32 -1.40 20.37
CA THR A 117 4.12 -0.27 19.91
C THR A 117 5.41 -0.14 20.70
N LEU A 118 6.52 0.08 19.99
CA LEU A 118 7.81 0.42 20.56
C LEU A 118 8.06 1.92 20.39
N LEU A 119 8.36 2.59 21.49
CA LEU A 119 8.80 3.98 21.51
C LEU A 119 10.32 4.03 21.64
N ILE A 120 10.99 4.77 20.77
CA ILE A 120 12.45 4.84 20.67
C ILE A 120 12.90 6.31 20.56
N PRO A 121 13.96 6.72 21.27
CA PRO A 121 14.59 8.02 21.08
C PRO A 121 15.37 8.05 19.77
N GLN A 122 15.18 9.10 18.98
CA GLN A 122 16.00 9.43 17.81
C GLN A 122 16.52 10.86 17.92
N LYS A 123 17.50 11.23 17.08
CA LYS A 123 18.08 12.59 17.04
C LYS A 123 17.02 13.67 16.80
N SER A 124 16.00 13.36 16.01
CA SER A 124 14.88 14.25 15.68
C SER A 124 13.78 14.31 16.75
N GLY A 125 13.80 13.43 17.76
CA GLY A 125 12.77 13.32 18.78
C GLY A 125 12.33 11.87 19.03
N LEU A 126 11.12 11.71 19.55
CA LEU A 126 10.52 10.41 19.82
C LEU A 126 9.96 9.79 18.54
N THR A 127 10.26 8.52 18.31
CA THR A 127 9.69 7.72 17.22
C THR A 127 8.83 6.61 17.79
N ALA A 128 7.64 6.40 17.23
CA ALA A 128 6.76 5.29 17.53
C ALA A 128 6.76 4.29 16.37
N VAL A 129 7.15 3.05 16.67
CA VAL A 129 7.18 1.94 15.73
C VAL A 129 6.11 0.93 16.13
N ASN A 130 5.10 0.76 15.28
CA ASN A 130 4.04 -0.21 15.46
C ASN A 130 4.51 -1.59 14.97
N TYR A 131 4.36 -2.60 15.82
CA TYR A 131 4.63 -4.00 15.52
C TYR A 131 3.29 -4.72 15.41
N VAL A 132 2.95 -5.11 14.19
CA VAL A 132 1.62 -5.61 13.83
C VAL A 132 1.75 -6.84 12.93
N ASP A 133 0.83 -7.79 13.07
CA ASP A 133 0.73 -8.90 12.13
C ASP A 133 0.41 -8.37 10.71
N ILE A 134 1.07 -8.91 9.69
CA ILE A 134 0.93 -8.39 8.33
C ILE A 134 -0.50 -8.46 7.81
N GLU A 135 -1.29 -9.48 8.17
CA GLU A 135 -2.68 -9.57 7.73
C GLU A 135 -3.50 -8.45 8.37
N GLN A 136 -3.27 -8.19 9.66
CA GLN A 136 -3.93 -7.08 10.36
C GLN A 136 -3.54 -5.70 9.84
N TYR A 137 -2.26 -5.53 9.45
CA TYR A 137 -1.79 -4.31 8.79
C TYR A 137 -2.55 -4.06 7.48
N LEU A 138 -2.79 -5.11 6.70
CA LEU A 138 -3.47 -5.01 5.40
C LEU A 138 -4.93 -4.59 5.51
N TYR A 139 -5.62 -4.86 6.62
CA TYR A 139 -6.98 -4.34 6.82
C TYR A 139 -7.06 -2.81 6.71
N SER A 140 -6.04 -2.14 7.26
CA SER A 140 -5.92 -0.68 7.26
C SER A 140 -5.45 -0.16 5.91
N VAL A 141 -4.41 -0.76 5.34
CA VAL A 141 -3.86 -0.36 4.03
C VAL A 141 -4.93 -0.46 2.96
N LEU A 142 -5.68 -1.56 2.90
CA LEU A 142 -6.71 -1.73 1.88
C LEU A 142 -7.77 -0.64 1.96
N GLY A 143 -8.23 -0.31 3.17
CA GLY A 143 -9.26 0.70 3.36
C GLY A 143 -8.77 2.14 3.16
N ALA A 144 -7.46 2.37 3.27
CA ALA A 144 -6.86 3.66 2.97
C ALA A 144 -6.72 3.90 1.45
N GLU A 145 -6.65 2.81 0.69
CA GLU A 145 -6.42 2.79 -0.76
C GLU A 145 -7.70 2.62 -1.58
N MET A 146 -8.61 1.75 -1.12
CA MET A 146 -9.87 1.41 -1.77
C MET A 146 -11.03 1.46 -0.77
N SER A 147 -12.22 1.84 -1.24
CA SER A 147 -13.41 1.73 -0.39
C SER A 147 -13.72 0.26 -0.11
N GLY A 148 -14.02 -0.08 1.15
CA GLY A 148 -14.40 -1.44 1.56
C GLY A 148 -15.66 -1.99 0.87
N ASN A 149 -16.44 -1.15 0.20
CA ASN A 149 -17.63 -1.56 -0.56
C ASN A 149 -17.32 -1.86 -2.04
N TRP A 150 -16.05 -1.80 -2.44
CA TRP A 150 -15.65 -2.21 -3.80
C TRP A 150 -15.85 -3.71 -4.02
N PRO A 151 -15.94 -4.17 -5.28
CA PRO A 151 -16.03 -5.59 -5.60
C PRO A 151 -14.93 -6.39 -4.89
N GLN A 152 -15.32 -7.51 -4.30
CA GLN A 152 -14.41 -8.34 -3.50
C GLN A 152 -13.19 -8.81 -4.30
N GLU A 153 -13.32 -9.08 -5.60
CA GLU A 153 -12.19 -9.48 -6.44
C GLU A 153 -11.16 -8.36 -6.64
N ALA A 154 -11.58 -7.09 -6.66
CA ALA A 154 -10.66 -5.95 -6.68
C ALA A 154 -9.95 -5.79 -5.32
N LEU A 155 -10.69 -5.93 -4.21
CA LEU A 155 -10.11 -5.88 -2.87
C LEU A 155 -9.13 -7.04 -2.62
N LYS A 156 -9.43 -8.25 -3.09
CA LYS A 156 -8.52 -9.41 -3.02
C LYS A 156 -7.25 -9.19 -3.84
N ALA A 157 -7.37 -8.63 -5.05
CA ALA A 157 -6.21 -8.28 -5.86
C ALA A 157 -5.33 -7.26 -5.12
N GLN A 158 -5.95 -6.23 -4.52
CA GLN A 158 -5.27 -5.26 -3.68
C GLN A 158 -4.60 -5.89 -2.45
N ALA A 159 -5.26 -6.84 -1.76
CA ALA A 159 -4.68 -7.56 -0.62
C ALA A 159 -3.38 -8.28 -0.99
N VAL A 160 -3.39 -9.04 -2.09
CA VAL A 160 -2.21 -9.80 -2.53
C VAL A 160 -1.10 -8.86 -3.01
N ALA A 161 -1.42 -7.82 -3.79
CA ALA A 161 -0.43 -6.83 -4.22
C ALA A 161 0.18 -6.09 -3.02
N ALA A 162 -0.66 -5.63 -2.09
CA ALA A 162 -0.21 -4.89 -0.91
C ALA A 162 0.64 -5.76 0.03
N ARG A 163 0.27 -7.03 0.25
CA ARG A 163 1.07 -8.00 1.01
C ARG A 163 2.43 -8.23 0.38
N SER A 164 2.45 -8.44 -0.94
CA SER A 164 3.69 -8.67 -1.69
C SER A 164 4.63 -7.46 -1.60
N TYR A 165 4.10 -6.25 -1.76
CA TYR A 165 4.85 -5.01 -1.59
C TYR A 165 5.40 -4.87 -0.17
N ALA A 166 4.59 -5.03 0.87
CA ALA A 166 5.03 -4.89 2.25
C ALA A 166 6.14 -5.89 2.62
N ILE A 167 6.03 -7.13 2.16
CA ILE A 167 7.09 -8.13 2.38
C ILE A 167 8.34 -7.81 1.56
N HIS A 168 8.19 -7.38 0.30
CA HIS A 168 9.31 -6.97 -0.53
C HIS A 168 10.10 -5.83 0.11
N GLN A 169 9.41 -4.80 0.61
CA GLN A 169 10.03 -3.67 1.33
C GLN A 169 10.73 -4.15 2.60
N ARG A 170 10.09 -5.03 3.39
CA ARG A 170 10.70 -5.62 4.58
C ARG A 170 12.00 -6.37 4.28
N LEU A 171 12.04 -7.14 3.19
CA LEU A 171 13.23 -7.89 2.76
C LEU A 171 14.34 -6.97 2.23
N LYS A 172 14.00 -5.75 1.82
CA LYS A 172 14.91 -4.74 1.28
C LYS A 172 15.29 -3.66 2.28
N SER A 173 14.61 -3.59 3.43
CA SER A 173 14.86 -2.56 4.43
C SER A 173 16.31 -2.64 4.93
N GLU A 174 17.02 -1.52 4.81
CA GLU A 174 18.40 -1.37 5.30
C GLU A 174 18.44 -0.86 6.75
N THR A 175 17.28 -0.57 7.35
CA THR A 175 17.19 -0.06 8.73
C THR A 175 16.81 -1.16 9.71
N ASP A 176 17.57 -1.22 10.80
CA ASP A 176 17.30 -2.13 11.92
C ASP A 176 16.06 -1.71 12.73
N ILE A 177 15.47 -0.54 12.46
CA ILE A 177 14.44 0.08 13.30
C ILE A 177 13.02 -0.26 12.82
N TYR A 178 12.76 -0.19 11.51
CA TYR A 178 11.44 -0.45 10.92
C TYR A 178 11.56 -1.02 9.49
N ASP A 179 10.48 -1.64 9.01
CA ASP A 179 10.43 -2.32 7.71
C ASP A 179 9.80 -1.43 6.63
N VAL A 180 8.85 -0.58 7.02
CA VAL A 180 8.15 0.38 6.15
C VAL A 180 7.87 1.69 6.91
N ASP A 181 7.86 2.82 6.20
CA ASP A 181 7.41 4.11 6.73
C ASP A 181 5.91 4.35 6.42
N ASN A 182 5.32 5.43 6.95
CA ASN A 182 3.93 5.83 6.70
C ASN A 182 3.80 7.05 5.78
N THR A 183 4.86 7.40 5.04
CA THR A 183 4.90 8.58 4.18
C THR A 183 4.47 8.25 2.75
N GLN A 184 4.47 9.25 1.86
CA GLN A 184 4.12 9.06 0.43
C GLN A 184 5.08 8.14 -0.34
N SER A 185 6.22 7.73 0.23
CA SER A 185 7.10 6.70 -0.33
C SER A 185 6.65 5.27 0.00
N SER A 186 5.65 5.10 0.87
CA SER A 186 5.15 3.80 1.34
C SER A 186 3.62 3.71 1.28
N GLN A 187 3.07 2.54 1.66
CA GLN A 187 1.62 2.33 1.74
C GLN A 187 0.99 3.15 2.86
N VAL A 188 -0.23 3.64 2.62
CA VAL A 188 -0.94 4.49 3.58
C VAL A 188 -1.50 3.62 4.72
N TYR A 189 -0.83 3.65 5.88
CA TYR A 189 -1.27 2.96 7.11
C TYR A 189 -1.90 3.93 8.11
N LYS A 190 -3.24 3.86 8.27
CA LYS A 190 -4.02 4.78 9.12
C LYS A 190 -4.56 4.13 10.40
N GLY A 191 -4.03 2.96 10.75
CA GLY A 191 -4.56 2.16 11.87
C GLY A 191 -6.02 1.77 11.63
N LEU A 192 -6.82 1.71 12.70
CA LEU A 192 -8.19 1.18 12.63
C LEU A 192 -9.18 2.06 11.83
N GLN A 193 -8.83 3.32 11.53
CA GLN A 193 -9.77 4.30 10.97
C GLN A 193 -10.30 3.93 9.57
N THR A 194 -9.52 3.17 8.81
CA THR A 194 -9.84 2.81 7.43
C THR A 194 -10.35 1.39 7.29
N GLU A 195 -10.33 0.61 8.38
CA GLU A 195 -10.75 -0.78 8.36
C GLU A 195 -12.26 -0.92 8.12
N SER A 196 -12.68 -2.01 7.47
CA SER A 196 -14.09 -2.32 7.23
C SER A 196 -14.30 -3.82 7.07
N SER A 197 -15.54 -4.29 7.18
CA SER A 197 -15.85 -5.72 6.96
C SER A 197 -15.44 -6.21 5.58
N GLY A 198 -15.53 -5.36 4.56
CA GLY A 198 -15.12 -5.68 3.20
C GLY A 198 -13.60 -5.83 3.06
N THR A 199 -12.80 -5.04 3.80
CA THR A 199 -11.33 -5.20 3.80
C THR A 199 -10.92 -6.44 4.58
N TYR A 200 -11.57 -6.74 5.70
CA TYR A 200 -11.35 -7.99 6.44
C TYR A 200 -11.56 -9.22 5.55
N ALA A 201 -12.74 -9.30 4.92
CA ALA A 201 -13.11 -10.44 4.08
C ALA A 201 -12.11 -10.69 2.93
N ALA A 202 -11.60 -9.62 2.31
CA ALA A 202 -10.66 -9.74 1.20
C ALA A 202 -9.25 -10.16 1.65
N VAL A 203 -8.76 -9.61 2.77
CA VAL A 203 -7.47 -9.99 3.35
C VAL A 203 -7.52 -11.44 3.82
N ASP A 204 -8.54 -11.82 4.58
CA ASP A 204 -8.71 -13.17 5.12
C ASP A 204 -8.81 -14.22 4.01
N ALA A 205 -9.60 -13.93 2.96
CA ALA A 205 -9.75 -14.83 1.81
C ALA A 205 -8.45 -15.01 1.01
N THR A 206 -7.48 -14.11 1.16
CA THR A 206 -6.19 -14.15 0.47
C THR A 206 -5.02 -14.31 1.45
N ALA A 207 -5.27 -14.75 2.68
CA ALA A 207 -4.25 -14.86 3.72
C ALA A 207 -3.01 -15.62 3.23
N GLY A 208 -1.85 -15.03 3.47
CA GLY A 208 -0.55 -15.53 3.04
C GLY A 208 -0.30 -15.57 1.53
N GLN A 209 -1.22 -15.14 0.67
CA GLN A 209 -0.99 -15.13 -0.78
C GLN A 209 -0.15 -13.94 -1.21
N VAL A 210 0.88 -14.19 -2.00
CA VAL A 210 1.83 -13.21 -2.53
C VAL A 210 2.12 -13.47 -4.02
N LEU A 211 2.59 -12.46 -4.72
CA LEU A 211 3.08 -12.56 -6.09
C LEU A 211 4.58 -12.81 -6.11
N THR A 212 4.98 -13.75 -6.95
CA THR A 212 6.39 -14.14 -7.12
C THR A 212 6.78 -14.17 -8.59
N TYR A 213 8.07 -13.90 -8.84
CA TYR A 213 8.73 -14.10 -10.12
C TYR A 213 10.08 -14.76 -9.85
N ASN A 214 10.39 -15.87 -10.53
CA ASN A 214 11.57 -16.69 -10.24
C ASN A 214 11.71 -17.03 -8.73
N SER A 215 10.60 -17.41 -8.10
CA SER A 215 10.51 -17.75 -6.67
C SER A 215 10.85 -16.62 -5.69
N GLN A 216 10.99 -15.39 -6.16
CA GLN A 216 11.19 -14.21 -5.33
C GLN A 216 9.92 -13.36 -5.28
N ILE A 217 9.60 -12.82 -4.11
CA ILE A 217 8.46 -11.90 -3.95
C ILE A 217 8.74 -10.61 -4.72
N ILE A 218 7.81 -10.26 -5.61
CA ILE A 218 7.99 -9.13 -6.52
C ILE A 218 7.80 -7.78 -5.83
N LEU A 219 8.31 -6.72 -6.45
CA LEU A 219 7.87 -5.36 -6.17
C LEU A 219 6.46 -5.12 -6.76
N ALA A 220 5.42 -5.35 -5.96
CA ALA A 220 4.02 -5.26 -6.39
C ALA A 220 3.42 -3.85 -6.19
N VAL A 221 3.98 -2.86 -6.89
CA VAL A 221 3.48 -1.45 -6.84
C VAL A 221 2.11 -1.30 -7.47
N PHE A 222 1.31 -0.36 -6.97
CA PHE A 222 -0.04 -0.07 -7.46
C PHE A 222 -0.35 1.43 -7.35
N HIS A 223 -1.34 1.90 -8.10
CA HIS A 223 -1.73 3.31 -8.16
C HIS A 223 -3.23 3.46 -8.47
N SER A 224 -3.77 4.68 -8.36
CA SER A 224 -5.22 4.90 -8.51
C SER A 224 -5.76 4.63 -9.91
N ALA A 225 -5.24 5.32 -10.93
CA ALA A 225 -5.69 5.20 -12.33
C ALA A 225 -4.55 5.51 -13.30
N SER A 226 -4.37 4.73 -14.37
CA SER A 226 -3.24 4.92 -15.31
C SER A 226 -3.51 5.96 -16.41
N GLY A 227 -4.76 6.37 -16.63
CA GLY A 227 -5.15 7.16 -17.79
C GLY A 227 -5.18 6.34 -19.08
N GLY A 228 -5.62 5.08 -19.00
CA GLY A 228 -5.87 4.17 -20.12
C GLY A 228 -4.73 3.19 -20.45
N HIS A 229 -3.55 3.33 -19.86
CA HIS A 229 -2.44 2.38 -20.04
C HIS A 229 -1.40 2.53 -18.93
N THR A 230 -0.89 1.45 -18.36
CA THR A 230 0.22 1.50 -17.40
C THR A 230 1.55 1.82 -18.11
N GLU A 231 2.60 2.12 -17.36
CA GLU A 231 3.96 2.41 -17.85
C GLU A 231 4.91 1.25 -17.51
N ASN A 232 6.03 1.16 -18.24
CA ASN A 232 7.14 0.31 -17.83
C ASN A 232 7.85 0.94 -16.63
N VAL A 233 8.44 0.13 -15.77
CA VAL A 233 9.11 0.64 -14.56
C VAL A 233 10.32 1.53 -14.89
N GLU A 234 11.04 1.25 -15.98
CA GLU A 234 12.21 2.02 -16.43
C GLU A 234 11.88 3.39 -17.01
N ASP A 235 10.64 3.59 -17.42
CA ASP A 235 10.16 4.89 -17.84
C ASP A 235 9.83 5.80 -16.63
N VAL A 236 9.87 5.26 -15.40
CA VAL A 236 9.42 5.98 -14.20
C VAL A 236 10.49 6.02 -13.08
N TRP A 237 11.14 4.90 -12.75
CA TRP A 237 11.97 4.80 -11.55
C TRP A 237 13.30 4.06 -11.66
N THR A 238 13.32 2.83 -12.20
CA THR A 238 14.46 1.92 -12.01
C THR A 238 14.69 1.03 -13.21
N GLU A 239 15.72 0.19 -13.17
CA GLU A 239 16.04 -0.73 -14.25
C GLU A 239 14.85 -1.65 -14.62
N PRO A 240 14.78 -2.13 -15.88
CA PRO A 240 13.65 -2.91 -16.36
C PRO A 240 13.36 -4.15 -15.51
N LEU A 241 12.12 -4.29 -15.04
CA LEU A 241 11.63 -5.48 -14.33
C LEU A 241 10.67 -6.28 -15.22
N PRO A 242 10.88 -7.60 -15.44
CA PRO A 242 10.07 -8.41 -16.36
C PRO A 242 8.57 -8.40 -16.08
N TYR A 243 8.17 -8.21 -14.82
CA TYR A 243 6.79 -8.24 -14.37
C TYR A 243 6.13 -6.85 -14.20
N LEU A 244 6.88 -5.74 -14.34
CA LEU A 244 6.34 -4.37 -14.32
C LEU A 244 6.42 -3.74 -15.71
N ARG A 245 5.55 -4.23 -16.59
CA ARG A 245 5.49 -3.83 -18.01
C ARG A 245 4.20 -3.08 -18.30
N ALA A 246 4.28 -2.18 -19.27
CA ALA A 246 3.13 -1.42 -19.74
C ALA A 246 2.05 -2.37 -20.31
N VAL A 247 0.82 -2.23 -19.82
CA VAL A 247 -0.37 -2.97 -20.27
C VAL A 247 -1.57 -2.02 -20.42
N PRO A 248 -2.54 -2.33 -21.32
CA PRO A 248 -3.79 -1.59 -21.39
C PRO A 248 -4.47 -1.53 -20.03
N ASP A 249 -5.02 -0.37 -19.66
CA ASP A 249 -5.75 -0.20 -18.41
C ASP A 249 -7.26 -0.13 -18.66
N PHE A 250 -8.03 -0.51 -17.64
CA PHE A 250 -9.49 -0.56 -17.63
C PHE A 250 -10.09 0.54 -16.75
N ASP A 251 -9.38 1.63 -16.54
CA ASP A 251 -9.77 2.74 -15.66
C ASP A 251 -10.68 3.78 -16.34
N GLN A 252 -11.19 3.49 -17.55
CA GLN A 252 -12.13 4.38 -18.23
C GLN A 252 -13.40 4.54 -17.38
N GLY A 253 -13.86 5.79 -17.25
CA GLY A 253 -14.99 6.13 -16.39
C GLY A 253 -14.64 6.34 -14.91
N ALA A 254 -13.38 6.11 -14.49
CA ALA A 254 -12.95 6.52 -13.17
C ALA A 254 -13.10 8.05 -13.00
N PRO A 255 -13.52 8.56 -11.83
CA PRO A 255 -13.65 10.00 -11.58
C PRO A 255 -12.33 10.78 -11.75
N VAL A 256 -11.21 10.07 -11.67
CA VAL A 256 -9.85 10.63 -11.79
C VAL A 256 -9.20 10.29 -13.15
N TYR A 257 -9.94 9.70 -14.09
CA TYR A 257 -9.43 9.29 -15.40
C TYR A 257 -8.90 10.48 -16.22
N GLN A 258 -9.57 11.64 -16.14
CA GLN A 258 -9.18 12.89 -16.78
C GLN A 258 -9.22 14.03 -15.78
N TRP A 259 -8.35 15.01 -15.96
CA TRP A 259 -8.29 16.20 -15.11
C TRP A 259 -7.73 17.40 -15.87
N LYS A 260 -8.05 18.59 -15.37
CA LYS A 260 -7.53 19.87 -15.87
C LYS A 260 -7.14 20.74 -14.69
N GLU A 261 -6.01 21.42 -14.82
CA GLU A 261 -5.53 22.43 -13.87
C GLU A 261 -5.11 23.66 -14.65
N SER A 262 -5.43 24.85 -14.15
CA SER A 262 -5.10 26.12 -14.82
C SER A 262 -4.20 26.97 -13.94
N PHE A 263 -3.11 27.47 -14.53
CA PHE A 263 -2.15 28.32 -13.84
C PHE A 263 -2.02 29.66 -14.57
N THR A 264 -2.04 30.75 -13.82
CA THR A 264 -1.57 32.04 -14.36
C THR A 264 -0.08 31.98 -14.63
N ARG A 265 0.42 32.83 -15.54
CA ARG A 265 1.86 32.94 -15.80
C ARG A 265 2.66 33.21 -14.52
N THR A 266 2.13 34.05 -13.62
CA THR A 266 2.77 34.34 -12.34
C THR A 266 2.81 33.11 -11.43
N GLN A 267 1.71 32.36 -11.31
CA GLN A 267 1.67 31.16 -10.47
C GLN A 267 2.70 30.11 -10.92
N ILE A 268 2.79 29.86 -12.23
CA ILE A 268 3.73 28.86 -12.75
C ILE A 268 5.19 29.33 -12.61
N SER A 269 5.45 30.62 -12.82
CA SER A 269 6.80 31.21 -12.69
C SER A 269 7.29 31.22 -11.24
N ASN A 270 6.39 31.42 -10.27
CA ASN A 270 6.73 31.33 -8.85
C ASN A 270 7.05 29.90 -8.41
N LYS A 271 6.49 28.90 -9.10
CA LYS A 271 6.72 27.48 -8.82
C LYS A 271 7.98 26.94 -9.51
N ILE A 272 8.32 27.47 -10.69
CA ILE A 272 9.47 27.03 -11.50
C ILE A 272 10.55 28.11 -11.48
N SER A 273 11.54 27.94 -10.61
CA SER A 273 12.68 28.86 -10.50
C SER A 273 13.72 28.66 -11.60
N GLY A 274 14.49 29.72 -11.87
CA GLY A 274 15.65 29.69 -12.77
C GLY A 274 15.36 29.98 -14.25
N VAL A 275 14.13 30.32 -14.62
CA VAL A 275 13.75 30.65 -16.01
C VAL A 275 13.11 32.03 -16.17
N GLY A 276 12.97 32.81 -15.09
CA GLY A 276 12.21 34.06 -15.10
C GLY A 276 10.70 33.80 -15.29
N ASN A 277 10.01 34.69 -16.00
CA ASN A 277 8.59 34.53 -16.29
C ASN A 277 8.40 33.51 -17.42
N VAL A 278 7.74 32.39 -17.13
CA VAL A 278 7.55 31.28 -18.08
C VAL A 278 6.79 31.73 -19.33
N ILE A 279 7.35 31.43 -20.51
CA ILE A 279 6.80 31.76 -21.84
C ILE A 279 6.35 30.49 -22.56
N SER A 280 7.06 29.38 -22.39
CA SER A 280 6.77 28.12 -23.10
C SER A 280 7.08 26.90 -22.24
N MET A 281 6.26 25.87 -22.41
CA MET A 281 6.49 24.54 -21.86
C MET A 281 6.19 23.54 -22.96
N LYS A 282 7.22 22.84 -23.44
CA LYS A 282 7.08 21.84 -24.50
C LYS A 282 7.74 20.52 -24.10
N PRO A 283 7.04 19.37 -24.25
CA PRO A 283 7.63 18.09 -23.95
C PRO A 283 8.81 17.84 -24.90
N GLU A 284 9.95 17.43 -24.36
CA GLU A 284 11.10 16.98 -25.17
C GLU A 284 11.06 15.47 -25.37
N ARG A 285 10.66 14.73 -24.33
CA ARG A 285 10.52 13.28 -24.37
C ARG A 285 9.24 12.85 -23.68
N THR A 286 8.60 11.84 -24.25
CA THR A 286 7.44 11.16 -23.67
C THR A 286 7.63 9.66 -23.74
N THR A 287 6.95 8.93 -22.86
CA THR A 287 6.80 7.48 -23.01
C THR A 287 5.93 7.18 -24.21
N ARG A 288 5.93 5.91 -24.65
CA ARG A 288 5.06 5.43 -25.73
C ARG A 288 3.58 5.79 -25.52
N HIS A 289 3.15 5.90 -24.26
CA HIS A 289 1.76 6.13 -23.88
C HIS A 289 1.47 7.57 -23.44
N GLY A 290 2.42 8.49 -23.65
CA GLY A 290 2.19 9.93 -23.52
C GLY A 290 2.47 10.51 -22.14
N SER A 291 3.13 9.75 -21.25
CA SER A 291 3.66 10.33 -20.00
C SER A 291 4.88 11.18 -20.29
N VAL A 292 4.93 12.39 -19.74
CA VAL A 292 6.06 13.31 -19.91
C VAL A 292 7.27 12.76 -19.16
N LEU A 293 8.35 12.48 -19.88
CA LEU A 293 9.65 12.13 -19.30
C LEU A 293 10.43 13.40 -18.99
N THR A 294 10.59 14.26 -20.01
CA THR A 294 11.24 15.56 -19.87
C THR A 294 10.46 16.65 -20.60
N MET A 295 10.50 17.86 -20.04
CA MET A 295 9.83 19.05 -20.55
C MET A 295 10.83 20.20 -20.54
N LYS A 296 10.95 20.88 -21.69
CA LYS A 296 11.68 22.14 -21.77
C LYS A 296 10.76 23.27 -21.35
N VAL A 297 11.15 23.96 -20.28
CA VAL A 297 10.51 25.18 -19.79
C VAL A 297 11.39 26.36 -20.19
N VAL A 298 10.81 27.31 -20.91
CA VAL A 298 11.47 28.53 -21.38
C VAL A 298 10.77 29.72 -20.78
N GLY A 299 11.51 30.65 -20.19
CA GLY A 299 11.03 31.96 -19.80
C GLY A 299 11.97 33.08 -20.28
N ASP A 300 11.68 34.31 -19.89
CA ASP A 300 12.47 35.50 -20.29
C ASP A 300 13.85 35.57 -19.61
N GLY A 301 14.06 34.83 -18.52
CA GLY A 301 15.32 34.76 -17.79
C GLY A 301 16.20 33.55 -18.16
N GLY A 302 15.72 32.66 -19.03
CA GLY A 302 16.46 31.47 -19.45
C GLY A 302 15.59 30.25 -19.76
N SER A 303 16.19 29.07 -19.82
CA SER A 303 15.46 27.82 -20.02
C SER A 303 16.00 26.70 -19.16
N ARG A 304 15.13 25.74 -18.83
CA ARG A 304 15.45 24.57 -18.01
C ARG A 304 14.74 23.34 -18.57
N VAL A 305 15.41 22.21 -18.55
CA VAL A 305 14.78 20.91 -18.76
C VAL A 305 14.41 20.32 -17.40
N MET A 306 13.14 19.97 -17.23
CA MET A 306 12.62 19.37 -16.01
C MET A 306 12.07 17.98 -16.29
N SER A 307 12.20 17.06 -15.33
CA SER A 307 11.54 15.76 -15.42
C SER A 307 10.02 15.92 -15.27
N GLY A 308 9.24 14.98 -15.82
CA GLY A 308 7.80 14.94 -15.59
C GLY A 308 7.45 14.77 -14.11
N ALA A 309 8.25 14.01 -13.36
CA ALA A 309 8.08 13.82 -11.93
C ALA A 309 8.29 15.13 -11.14
N ASP A 310 9.30 15.92 -11.50
CA ASP A 310 9.52 17.24 -10.90
C ASP A 310 8.36 18.20 -11.17
N LEU A 311 7.87 18.23 -12.42
CA LEU A 311 6.73 19.05 -12.77
C LEU A 311 5.47 18.62 -12.03
N ARG A 312 5.20 17.32 -11.95
CA ARG A 312 4.09 16.77 -11.18
C ARG A 312 4.14 17.23 -9.73
N ARG A 313 5.32 17.15 -9.09
CA ARG A 313 5.52 17.58 -7.69
C ARG A 313 5.37 19.09 -7.52
N VAL A 314 6.06 19.89 -8.33
CA VAL A 314 6.11 21.36 -8.22
C VAL A 314 4.75 22.00 -8.53
N LEU A 315 4.04 21.47 -9.51
CA LEU A 315 2.73 21.94 -9.93
C LEU A 315 1.57 21.21 -9.22
N ASN A 316 1.86 20.24 -8.35
CA ASN A 316 0.87 19.42 -7.64
C ASN A 316 -0.12 18.72 -8.60
N LEU A 317 0.38 18.13 -9.67
CA LEU A 317 -0.42 17.41 -10.67
C LEU A 317 -0.70 15.98 -10.23
N ARG A 318 -1.80 15.41 -10.75
CA ARG A 318 -2.24 14.05 -10.39
C ARG A 318 -1.36 12.95 -11.03
N SER A 319 -0.78 13.19 -12.20
CA SER A 319 0.06 12.24 -12.92
C SER A 319 1.11 12.95 -13.79
N THR A 320 1.98 12.19 -14.45
CA THR A 320 2.92 12.70 -15.47
C THR A 320 2.34 12.61 -16.89
N ARG A 321 1.15 12.04 -17.07
CA ARG A 321 0.46 11.95 -18.36
C ARG A 321 -0.39 13.20 -18.59
N PHE A 322 0.23 14.24 -19.11
CA PHE A 322 -0.42 15.51 -19.36
C PHE A 322 0.13 16.25 -20.58
N THR A 323 -0.68 17.18 -21.07
CA THR A 323 -0.32 18.17 -22.09
C THR A 323 -0.46 19.57 -21.51
N VAL A 324 0.35 20.51 -22.00
CA VAL A 324 0.30 21.91 -21.59
C VAL A 324 -0.18 22.76 -22.77
N ILE A 325 -1.23 23.54 -22.55
CA ILE A 325 -1.87 24.39 -23.55
C ILE A 325 -1.69 25.86 -23.11
N PRO A 326 -0.89 26.67 -23.82
CA PRO A 326 -0.76 28.09 -23.50
C PRO A 326 -2.09 28.81 -23.69
N GLN A 327 -2.43 29.67 -22.73
CA GLN A 327 -3.63 30.49 -22.73
C GLN A 327 -3.26 31.93 -23.06
N TYR A 328 -4.06 32.58 -23.90
CA TYR A 328 -3.88 33.96 -24.33
C TYR A 328 -5.14 34.77 -24.03
N GLY A 329 -4.98 36.04 -23.66
CA GLY A 329 -6.10 36.94 -23.38
C GLY A 329 -6.96 37.21 -24.62
N ILE A 330 -8.22 37.60 -24.41
CA ILE A 330 -9.24 37.81 -25.45
C ILE A 330 -8.82 38.88 -26.49
N PHE A 331 -7.93 39.81 -26.11
CA PHE A 331 -7.41 40.88 -26.96
C PHE A 331 -6.00 40.61 -27.52
N SER A 332 -5.48 39.39 -27.33
CA SER A 332 -4.25 38.96 -27.99
C SER A 332 -4.63 38.51 -29.39
N GLY A 333 -4.25 39.28 -30.41
CA GLY A 333 -4.33 38.79 -31.79
C GLY A 333 -3.63 37.43 -31.88
N ARG A 334 -4.11 36.52 -32.74
CA ARG A 334 -3.55 35.18 -32.96
C ARG A 334 -2.07 35.16 -33.40
N ASN A 335 -1.42 36.32 -33.54
CA ASN A 335 0.01 36.44 -33.80
C ASN A 335 0.79 36.31 -32.49
N GLY A 336 1.58 35.24 -32.39
CA GLY A 336 2.32 34.78 -31.22
C GLY A 336 3.49 35.65 -30.75
N ASP A 337 3.37 36.99 -30.83
CA ASP A 337 4.40 37.91 -30.36
C ASP A 337 4.28 38.22 -28.85
N LYS A 338 3.09 37.99 -28.26
CA LYS A 338 2.86 38.21 -26.83
C LYS A 338 2.99 36.89 -26.04
N PRO A 339 3.66 36.92 -24.87
CA PRO A 339 3.75 35.75 -24.02
C PRO A 339 2.36 35.33 -23.51
N PRO A 340 2.14 34.02 -23.22
CA PRO A 340 0.87 33.54 -22.73
C PRO A 340 0.50 34.16 -21.38
N THR A 341 -0.78 34.38 -21.14
CA THR A 341 -1.31 34.87 -19.85
C THR A 341 -1.40 33.76 -18.80
N GLY A 342 -1.39 32.50 -19.24
CA GLY A 342 -1.39 31.33 -18.38
C GLY A 342 -1.22 30.03 -19.16
N PHE A 343 -1.37 28.90 -18.46
CA PHE A 343 -1.25 27.56 -19.02
C PHE A 343 -2.35 26.68 -18.46
N GLU A 344 -3.11 26.03 -19.34
CA GLU A 344 -3.98 24.91 -18.97
C GLU A 344 -3.18 23.61 -19.08
N VAL A 345 -3.17 22.82 -18.02
CA VAL A 345 -2.56 21.50 -17.98
C VAL A 345 -3.70 20.49 -17.98
N ALA A 346 -3.85 19.77 -19.09
CA ALA A 346 -4.86 18.72 -19.23
C ALA A 346 -4.17 17.36 -19.18
N GLY A 347 -4.59 16.49 -18.25
CA GLY A 347 -3.97 15.20 -18.05
C GLY A 347 -4.94 14.06 -17.80
N LYS A 348 -4.36 12.86 -17.68
CA LYS A 348 -5.08 11.60 -17.46
C LYS A 348 -4.48 10.79 -16.33
N GLY A 349 -5.32 10.03 -15.65
CA GLY A 349 -4.94 9.15 -14.55
C GLY A 349 -4.53 9.91 -13.28
N PHE A 350 -4.28 9.13 -12.24
CA PHE A 350 -3.82 9.58 -10.94
C PHE A 350 -2.83 8.55 -10.40
N GLY A 351 -1.58 8.99 -10.22
CA GLY A 351 -0.50 8.17 -9.68
C GLY A 351 0.65 8.03 -10.65
N HIS A 352 1.52 7.06 -10.38
CA HIS A 352 2.74 6.80 -11.15
C HIS A 352 2.52 5.87 -12.36
N ALA A 353 1.33 5.28 -12.50
CA ALA A 353 0.95 4.42 -13.62
C ALA A 353 1.76 3.11 -13.78
N VAL A 354 2.53 2.69 -12.76
CA VAL A 354 3.29 1.42 -12.79
C VAL A 354 2.54 0.35 -11.99
N GLY A 355 2.55 -0.89 -12.49
CA GLY A 355 1.91 -2.04 -11.85
C GLY A 355 0.39 -1.97 -11.91
N MET A 356 -0.29 -2.35 -10.83
CA MET A 356 -1.76 -2.47 -10.82
C MET A 356 -2.47 -1.13 -10.69
N SER A 357 -3.45 -0.89 -11.56
CA SER A 357 -4.41 0.21 -11.46
C SER A 357 -5.58 -0.18 -10.57
N GLN A 358 -5.87 0.61 -9.53
CA GLN A 358 -6.96 0.34 -8.59
C GLN A 358 -8.33 0.43 -9.28
N TRP A 359 -8.56 1.50 -10.04
CA TRP A 359 -9.80 1.65 -10.83
C TRP A 359 -9.92 0.65 -11.96
N GLY A 360 -8.80 0.26 -12.57
CA GLY A 360 -8.81 -0.83 -13.56
C GLY A 360 -9.15 -2.19 -12.94
N ALA A 361 -8.60 -2.51 -11.76
CA ALA A 361 -8.99 -3.69 -10.99
C ALA A 361 -10.49 -3.68 -10.61
N TYR A 362 -11.01 -2.52 -10.18
CA TYR A 362 -12.43 -2.33 -9.90
C TYR A 362 -13.30 -2.66 -11.12
N ASN A 363 -12.97 -2.10 -12.29
CA ASN A 363 -13.76 -2.30 -13.50
C ASN A 363 -13.65 -3.72 -14.05
N LEU A 364 -12.47 -4.35 -13.98
CA LEU A 364 -12.31 -5.77 -14.30
C LEU A 364 -13.14 -6.66 -13.36
N ALA A 365 -13.12 -6.40 -12.06
CA ALA A 365 -13.95 -7.14 -11.11
C ALA A 365 -15.46 -6.99 -11.42
N ARG A 366 -15.91 -5.79 -11.81
CA ARG A 366 -17.30 -5.57 -12.26
C ARG A 366 -17.67 -6.29 -13.54
N GLN A 367 -16.68 -6.60 -14.38
CA GLN A 367 -16.85 -7.40 -15.59
C GLN A 367 -16.79 -8.92 -15.32
N GLY A 368 -16.62 -9.33 -14.05
CA GLY A 368 -16.62 -10.74 -13.64
C GLY A 368 -15.24 -11.39 -13.62
N TYR A 369 -14.16 -10.63 -13.80
CA TYR A 369 -12.80 -11.17 -13.67
C TYR A 369 -12.46 -11.43 -12.19
N GLY A 370 -11.90 -12.61 -11.91
CA GLY A 370 -11.40 -12.96 -10.59
C GLY A 370 -10.07 -12.28 -10.27
N TYR A 371 -9.75 -12.15 -8.98
CA TYR A 371 -8.56 -11.42 -8.51
C TYR A 371 -7.25 -11.94 -9.11
N GLN A 372 -7.14 -13.25 -9.34
CA GLN A 372 -5.96 -13.86 -9.96
C GLN A 372 -5.78 -13.38 -11.41
N GLN A 373 -6.87 -13.27 -12.18
CA GLN A 373 -6.84 -12.75 -13.55
C GLN A 373 -6.45 -11.28 -13.57
N ILE A 374 -6.99 -10.49 -12.63
CA ILE A 374 -6.65 -9.07 -12.45
C ILE A 374 -5.15 -8.92 -12.18
N LEU A 375 -4.61 -9.67 -11.21
CA LEU A 375 -3.19 -9.62 -10.86
C LEU A 375 -2.30 -10.02 -12.03
N LEU A 376 -2.62 -11.12 -12.74
CA LEU A 376 -1.83 -11.59 -13.87
C LEU A 376 -1.89 -10.67 -15.10
N HIS A 377 -2.94 -9.85 -15.22
CA HIS A 377 -3.00 -8.79 -16.24
C HIS A 377 -1.95 -7.70 -15.98
N TYR A 378 -1.87 -7.20 -14.74
CA TYR A 378 -0.97 -6.09 -14.38
C TYR A 378 0.47 -6.54 -14.06
N TYR A 379 0.65 -7.75 -13.54
CA TYR A 379 1.95 -8.31 -13.16
C TYR A 379 2.26 -9.56 -14.00
N ARG A 380 2.56 -9.35 -15.28
CA ARG A 380 2.72 -10.45 -16.25
C ARG A 380 3.90 -11.37 -15.89
N GLY A 381 3.73 -12.66 -16.15
CA GLY A 381 4.75 -13.68 -15.90
C GLY A 381 4.98 -14.01 -14.42
N THR A 382 4.15 -13.48 -13.51
CA THR A 382 4.21 -13.79 -12.09
C THR A 382 3.37 -15.01 -11.75
N SER A 383 3.57 -15.54 -10.55
CA SER A 383 2.79 -16.64 -9.99
C SER A 383 2.31 -16.28 -8.60
N LEU A 384 1.09 -16.70 -8.26
CA LEU A 384 0.62 -16.68 -6.88
C LEU A 384 1.31 -17.80 -6.10
N ALA A 385 1.94 -17.43 -5.00
CA ALA A 385 2.46 -18.35 -4.00
C ALA A 385 1.79 -18.08 -2.65
N ARG A 386 1.89 -19.03 -1.73
CA ARG A 386 1.49 -18.82 -0.32
C ARG A 386 2.73 -18.87 0.55
N ILE A 387 2.92 -17.85 1.39
CA ILE A 387 3.98 -17.87 2.40
C ILE A 387 3.63 -18.90 3.48
N ALA A 388 4.56 -19.81 3.75
CA ALA A 388 4.53 -20.62 4.95
C ALA A 388 5.25 -19.81 6.03
N VAL A 389 4.53 -19.41 7.08
CA VAL A 389 5.19 -18.86 8.26
C VAL A 389 5.44 -20.03 9.19
N GLN A 390 6.69 -20.44 9.31
CA GLN A 390 7.13 -21.48 10.24
C GLN A 390 7.25 -20.93 11.66
#